data_AF-A0A2L0N529-F1
#
_entry.id   AF-A0A2L0N529-F1
#
_cell.length_a   1.000
_cell.length_b   1.000
_cell.length_c   1.000
_cell.angle_alpha   90.00
_cell.angle_beta   90.00
_cell.angle_gamma   90.00
#
_symmetry.space_group_name_H-M   'P 1'
#
loop_
_entity.id
_entity.type
_entity.pdbx_description
1 polymer ?
#
loop_
_entity_poly.entity_id
_entity_poly.type
_entity_poly.pdbx_seq_one_letter_code
_entity_poly.pdbx_strand_id
1 'polypeptide(L)'
;MSDKDSAGKVVIQPADLRASAGIVKSLGEELGAPVQNAVNTSTTASGQLTGWSIAGGLGQLGSGWAKPLGALRQRLADTASNLNANADAHAHNDQAVAGGWAAQQAAK
;
A
#
# COMPACT_ATOMS: atom_id res chain seq x y z
N MET A 1 11.45 -12.99 -21.86
CA MET A 1 11.15 -12.40 -23.18
C MET A 1 9.70 -12.71 -23.49
N SER A 2 8.79 -11.77 -23.19
CA SER A 2 7.53 -11.52 -23.90
C SER A 2 6.82 -10.38 -23.19
N ASP A 3 7.40 -9.19 -23.33
CA ASP A 3 6.67 -7.94 -23.13
C ASP A 3 6.20 -7.52 -24.52
N LYS A 4 4.90 -7.26 -24.65
CA LYS A 4 4.17 -6.79 -25.84
C LYS A 4 3.64 -7.89 -26.77
N ASP A 5 2.36 -8.22 -26.58
CA ASP A 5 1.49 -8.58 -27.71
C ASP A 5 0.90 -7.30 -28.30
N SER A 6 1.09 -7.14 -29.61
CA SER A 6 1.05 -5.92 -30.41
C SER A 6 -0.36 -5.34 -30.69
N ALA A 7 -1.23 -5.26 -29.69
CA ALA A 7 -2.57 -4.70 -29.84
C ALA A 7 -3.02 -3.89 -28.62
N GLY A 8 -2.15 -3.04 -28.03
CA GLY A 8 -2.55 -2.05 -27.02
C GLY A 8 -3.36 -2.59 -25.83
N LYS A 9 -3.32 -3.90 -25.58
CA LYS A 9 -4.16 -4.56 -24.59
C LYS A 9 -3.35 -4.63 -23.30
N VAL A 10 -3.73 -3.82 -22.33
CA VAL A 10 -3.15 -3.89 -20.99
C VAL A 10 -3.59 -5.23 -20.39
N VAL A 11 -2.67 -6.20 -20.34
CA VAL A 11 -2.89 -7.48 -19.68
C VAL A 11 -2.56 -7.29 -18.20
N ILE A 12 -3.58 -7.37 -17.35
CA ILE A 12 -3.41 -7.31 -15.89
C ILE A 12 -3.42 -8.74 -15.37
N GLN A 13 -2.30 -9.20 -14.82
CA GLN A 13 -2.20 -10.50 -14.19
C GLN A 13 -2.58 -10.40 -12.70
N PRO A 14 -3.56 -11.16 -12.21
CA PRO A 14 -3.91 -11.17 -10.78
C PRO A 14 -2.72 -11.49 -9.86
N ALA A 15 -1.76 -12.29 -10.32
CA ALA A 15 -0.55 -12.61 -9.57
C ALA A 15 0.34 -11.38 -9.32
N ASP A 16 0.51 -10.51 -10.33
CA ASP A 16 1.31 -9.29 -10.21
C ASP A 16 0.65 -8.28 -9.26
N LEU A 17 -0.68 -8.20 -9.27
CA LEU A 17 -1.45 -7.39 -8.33
C LEU A 17 -1.29 -7.89 -6.89
N ARG A 18 -1.35 -9.21 -6.65
CA ARG A 18 -1.13 -9.79 -5.32
C ARG A 18 0.31 -9.63 -4.84
N ALA A 19 1.29 -9.77 -5.73
CA ALA A 19 2.69 -9.50 -5.40
C ALA A 19 2.88 -8.04 -5.00
N SER A 20 2.31 -7.11 -5.76
CA SER A 20 2.32 -5.68 -5.45
C SER A 20 1.63 -5.37 -4.12
N ALA A 21 0.49 -6.02 -3.82
CA ALA A 21 -0.20 -5.89 -2.54
C ALA A 21 0.70 -6.33 -1.38
N GLY A 22 1.44 -7.43 -1.56
CA GLY A 22 2.44 -7.91 -0.61
C GLY A 22 3.54 -6.89 -0.34
N ILE A 23 4.14 -6.33 -1.39
CA ILE A 23 5.20 -5.29 -1.28
C ILE A 23 4.67 -4.06 -0.53
N VAL A 24 3.49 -3.57 -0.91
CA VAL A 24 2.89 -2.39 -0.27
C VAL A 24 2.61 -2.64 1.22
N LYS A 25 2.15 -3.84 1.56
CA LYS A 25 1.94 -4.24 2.96
C LYS A 25 3.27 -4.24 3.73
N SER A 26 4.32 -4.86 3.19
CA SER A 26 5.64 -4.88 3.81
C SER A 26 6.20 -3.47 4.02
N LEU A 27 6.06 -2.57 3.05
CA LEU A 27 6.44 -1.16 3.21
C LEU A 27 5.70 -0.49 4.38
N GLY A 28 4.40 -0.75 4.51
CA GLY A 28 3.60 -0.21 5.62
C GLY A 28 4.02 -0.73 6.99
N GLU A 29 4.43 -2.00 7.07
CA GLU A 29 4.94 -2.65 8.28
C GLU A 29 6.35 -2.13 8.65
N GLU A 30 7.25 -2.03 7.66
CA GLU A 30 8.63 -1.58 7.83
C GLU A 30 8.74 -0.11 8.22
N LEU A 31 7.82 0.74 7.75
CA LEU A 31 7.78 2.16 8.12
C LEU A 31 7.38 2.40 9.58
N GLY A 32 6.64 1.49 10.21
CA GLY A 32 6.06 1.72 11.54
C GLY A 32 7.11 1.97 12.64
N ALA A 33 8.09 1.08 12.74
CA ALA A 33 9.14 1.15 13.76
C ALA A 33 10.04 2.40 13.67
N PRO A 34 10.62 2.76 12.50
CA PRO A 34 11.48 3.95 12.40
C PRO A 34 10.71 5.25 12.67
N VAL A 35 9.43 5.32 12.27
CA VAL A 35 8.56 6.46 12.58
C VAL A 35 8.33 6.60 14.08
N GLN A 36 7.94 5.51 14.75
CA GLN A 36 7.70 5.54 16.20
C GLN A 36 8.98 5.93 16.94
N ASN A 37 10.12 5.41 16.50
CA ASN A 37 11.42 5.77 17.07
C ASN A 37 11.70 7.27 16.93
N ALA A 38 11.50 7.85 15.75
CA ALA A 38 11.73 9.28 15.53
C ALA A 38 10.84 10.18 16.43
N VAL A 39 9.58 9.80 16.61
CA VAL A 39 8.66 10.50 17.53
C VAL A 39 9.13 10.39 18.98
N ASN A 40 9.51 9.18 19.42
CA ASN A 40 10.00 8.93 20.78
C ASN A 40 11.30 9.68 21.06
N THR A 41 12.25 9.68 20.13
CA THR A 41 13.52 10.40 20.24
C THR A 41 13.28 11.91 20.30
N SER A 42 12.42 12.45 19.44
CA SER A 42 12.11 13.89 19.43
C SER A 42 11.44 14.33 20.74
N THR A 43 10.53 13.50 21.26
CA THR A 43 9.85 13.76 22.54
C THR A 43 10.83 13.70 23.72
N THR A 44 11.70 12.68 23.75
CA THR A 44 12.74 12.54 24.77
C THR A 44 13.69 13.73 24.75
N ALA A 45 14.20 14.10 23.58
CA ALA A 45 15.11 15.23 23.41
C ALA A 45 14.44 16.55 23.81
N SER A 46 13.16 16.76 23.44
CA SER A 46 12.38 17.91 23.90
C SER A 46 12.29 17.97 25.43
N GLY A 47 12.08 16.84 26.11
CA GLY A 47 12.04 16.78 27.57
C GLY A 47 13.39 17.09 28.22
N GLN A 48 14.48 16.55 27.66
CA GLN A 48 15.85 16.81 28.13
C GLN A 48 16.27 18.28 27.95
N LEU A 49 15.73 18.97 26.95
CA LEU A 49 16.03 20.36 26.64
C LEU A 49 15.05 21.35 27.33
N THR A 50 14.23 20.89 28.27
CA THR A 50 13.29 21.77 28.99
C THR A 50 14.01 23.00 29.56
N GLY A 51 13.46 24.19 29.31
CA GLY A 51 14.09 25.47 29.67
C GLY A 51 14.95 26.09 28.56
N TRP A 52 15.24 25.35 27.50
CA TRP A 52 15.94 25.86 26.31
C TRP A 52 14.93 26.22 25.22
N SER A 53 15.21 27.29 24.47
CA SER A 53 14.30 27.83 23.45
C SER A 53 13.92 26.83 22.35
N ILE A 54 14.77 25.83 22.08
CA ILE A 54 14.57 24.83 21.02
C ILE A 54 13.62 23.67 21.40
N ALA A 55 13.38 23.45 22.70
CA ALA A 55 12.63 22.29 23.19
C ALA A 55 11.21 22.23 22.59
N GLY A 56 10.49 23.36 22.59
CA GLY A 56 9.14 23.44 22.04
C GLY A 56 9.07 23.07 20.55
N GLY A 57 10.06 23.52 19.76
CA GLY A 57 10.14 23.21 18.33
C GLY A 57 10.40 21.73 18.05
N LEU A 58 11.25 21.07 18.85
CA LEU A 58 11.50 19.63 18.76
C LEU A 58 10.25 18.79 19.11
N GLY A 59 9.53 19.18 20.16
CA GLY A 59 8.27 18.53 20.53
C GLY A 59 7.17 18.72 19.47
N GLN A 60 7.07 19.92 18.88
CA GLN A 60 6.15 20.20 17.78
C GLN A 60 6.51 19.45 16.51
N LEU A 61 7.80 19.32 16.19
CA LEU A 61 8.26 18.53 15.06
C LEU A 61 7.87 17.05 15.23
N GLY A 62 8.20 16.45 16.38
CA GLY A 62 7.87 15.05 16.66
C GLY A 62 6.37 14.76 16.60
N SER A 63 5.55 15.60 17.24
CA SER A 63 4.10 15.46 17.24
C SER A 63 3.45 15.78 15.87
N GLY A 64 4.00 16.76 15.14
CA GLY A 64 3.51 17.18 13.83
C GLY A 64 3.61 16.08 12.77
N TRP A 65 4.62 15.21 12.86
CA TRP A 65 4.79 14.08 11.94
C TRP A 65 3.88 12.89 12.24
N ALA A 66 3.38 12.74 13.47
CA ALA A 66 2.60 11.56 13.86
C ALA A 66 1.34 11.36 12.99
N LYS A 67 0.57 12.43 12.75
CA LYS A 67 -0.67 12.36 11.95
C LYS A 67 -0.42 12.06 10.47
N PRO A 68 0.47 12.78 9.75
CA PRO A 68 0.84 12.44 8.37
C PRO A 68 1.34 10.99 8.21
N LEU A 69 2.13 10.49 9.15
CA LEU A 69 2.67 9.14 9.08
C LEU A 69 1.60 8.07 9.36
N GLY A 70 0.69 8.33 10.30
CA GLY A 70 -0.50 7.50 10.48
C GLY A 70 -1.36 7.43 9.21
N ALA A 71 -1.56 8.57 8.54
CA ALA A 71 -2.29 8.62 7.27
C ALA A 71 -1.57 7.88 6.14
N LEU A 72 -0.24 7.96 6.07
CA LEU A 72 0.56 7.19 5.10
C LEU A 72 0.40 5.68 5.33
N ARG A 73 0.49 5.22 6.57
CA ARG A 73 0.30 3.80 6.92
C ARG A 73 -1.08 3.31 6.50
N GLN A 74 -2.12 4.10 6.76
CA GLN A 74 -3.48 3.76 6.34
C GLN A 74 -3.58 3.66 4.83
N ARG A 75 -3.02 4.63 4.08
CA ARG A 75 -3.02 4.60 2.61
C ARG A 75 -2.31 3.38 2.03
N LEU A 76 -1.21 2.93 2.64
CA LEU A 76 -0.54 1.70 2.22
C LEU A 76 -1.44 0.48 2.45
N ALA A 77 -2.07 0.38 3.62
CA ALA A 77 -3.03 -0.70 3.90
C ALA A 77 -4.21 -0.70 2.91
N ASP A 78 -4.79 0.48 2.63
CA ASP A 78 -5.89 0.63 1.68
C ASP A 78 -5.45 0.26 0.25
N THR A 79 -4.24 0.65 -0.15
CA THR A 79 -3.68 0.32 -1.46
C THR A 79 -3.48 -1.20 -1.62
N ALA A 80 -2.93 -1.87 -0.59
CA ALA A 80 -2.80 -3.32 -0.61
C ALA A 80 -4.17 -4.03 -0.69
N SER A 81 -5.17 -3.53 0.04
CA SER A 81 -6.55 -4.02 -0.03
C SER A 81 -7.14 -3.88 -1.44
N ASN A 82 -6.99 -2.69 -2.05
CA ASN A 82 -7.49 -2.41 -3.40
C ASN A 82 -6.81 -3.28 -4.47
N LEU A 83 -5.50 -3.52 -4.34
CA LEU A 83 -4.76 -4.40 -5.25
C LEU A 83 -5.27 -5.84 -5.17
N ASN A 84 -5.55 -6.35 -3.97
CA ASN A 84 -6.16 -7.67 -3.80
C ASN A 84 -7.58 -7.73 -4.37
N ALA A 85 -8.41 -6.71 -4.10
CA ALA A 85 -9.77 -6.63 -4.63
C ALA A 85 -9.77 -6.61 -6.17
N ASN A 86 -8.84 -5.87 -6.78
CA ASN A 86 -8.68 -5.86 -8.24
C ASN A 86 -8.23 -7.23 -8.77
N ALA A 87 -7.33 -7.93 -8.07
CA ALA A 87 -6.90 -9.28 -8.46
C ALA A 87 -8.08 -10.27 -8.45
N ASP A 88 -8.95 -10.18 -7.45
CA ASP A 88 -10.13 -11.03 -7.32
C ASP A 88 -11.18 -10.70 -8.39
N ALA A 89 -11.41 -9.41 -8.67
CA ALA A 89 -12.30 -8.96 -9.75
C ALA A 89 -11.81 -9.43 -11.13
N HIS A 90 -10.51 -9.35 -11.41
CA HIS A 90 -9.93 -9.87 -12.66
C HIS A 90 -10.13 -11.38 -12.79
N ALA A 91 -9.84 -12.15 -11.73
CA ALA A 91 -10.04 -13.60 -11.76
C ALA A 91 -11.50 -14.00 -11.98
N HIS A 92 -12.45 -13.29 -11.34
CA HIS A 92 -13.88 -13.53 -11.51
C HIS A 92 -14.34 -13.20 -12.94
N ASN A 93 -13.90 -12.06 -13.49
CA ASN A 93 -14.26 -11.66 -14.85
C ASN A 93 -13.74 -12.66 -15.89
N ASP A 94 -12.50 -13.13 -15.74
CA ASP A 94 -11.91 -14.13 -16.63
C ASP A 94 -12.70 -15.45 -16.59
N GLN A 95 -13.11 -15.91 -15.40
CA GLN A 95 -13.94 -17.11 -15.24
C GLN A 95 -15.33 -16.94 -15.87
N ALA A 96 -15.99 -15.80 -15.64
CA ALA A 96 -17.32 -15.53 -16.20
C ALA A 96 -17.30 -15.50 -17.73
N VAL A 97 -16.28 -14.87 -18.30
CA VAL A 97 -16.07 -14.83 -19.76
C VAL A 97 -15.84 -16.24 -20.29
N ALA A 98 -14.91 -17.01 -19.70
CA ALA A 98 -14.64 -18.39 -20.11
C ALA A 98 -15.89 -19.29 -20.07
N GLY A 99 -16.71 -19.17 -19.01
CA GLY A 99 -17.98 -19.89 -18.88
C GLY A 99 -18.99 -19.51 -19.96
N GLY A 100 -19.10 -18.23 -20.29
CA GLY A 100 -19.97 -17.75 -21.38
C GLY A 100 -19.57 -18.32 -22.75
N TRP A 101 -18.27 -18.37 -23.06
CA TRP A 101 -17.77 -18.97 -24.30
C TRP A 101 -18.00 -20.49 -24.35
N ALA A 102 -17.82 -21.19 -23.23
CA ALA A 102 -18.07 -22.63 -23.15
C ALA A 102 -19.56 -22.95 -23.38
N ALA A 103 -20.47 -22.16 -22.78
CA ALA A 103 -21.90 -22.30 -22.98
C ALA A 103 -22.33 -22.03 -24.43
N GLN A 104 -21.76 -21.01 -25.08
CA GLN A 104 -22.01 -20.73 -26.51
C GLN A 104 -21.52 -21.84 -27.43
N GLN A 105 -20.38 -22.47 -27.12
CA GLN A 105 -19.85 -23.60 -27.90
C GLN A 105 -20.72 -24.85 -27.74
N ALA A 106 -21.25 -25.11 -26.55
CA ALA A 106 -22.12 -26.26 -26.29
C ALA A 106 -23.54 -26.12 -26.86
N ALA A 107 -23.96 -24.89 -27.20
CA ALA A 107 -25.27 -24.60 -27.80
C ALA A 107 -25.27 -24.62 -29.35
N LYS A 108 -24.13 -24.91 -29.97
CA LYS A 108 -23.98 -25.16 -31.41
C LYS A 108 -23.92 -26.66 -31.68
#